data_AF-A0A958IVB2-F1
#
_entry.id   AF-A0A958IVB2-F1
#
_cell.length_a   1.000
_cell.length_b   1.000
_cell.length_c   1.000
_cell.angle_alpha   90.00
_cell.angle_beta   90.00
_cell.angle_gamma   90.00
#
_symmetry.space_group_name_H-M   'P 1'
#
loop_
_entity.id
_entity.type
_entity.pdbx_description
1 polymer ?
#
loop_
_entity_poly.entity_id
_entity_poly.type
_entity_poly.pdbx_seq_one_letter_code
_entity_poly.pdbx_strand_id
1 'polypeptide(L)' 'EISDDGSGFNPSDLEKNQHESTSLGIANMRERAMLLNGQFQIQSRPGQGTVIRVKIPLHGVWSKA' A
#
# COMPACT_ATOMS: atom_id res chain seq x y z
N GLU A 1 -5.93 8.90 3.92
CA GLU A 1 -6.63 7.66 3.51
C GLU A 1 -7.19 7.91 2.12
N ILE A 2 -7.26 6.87 1.28
CA ILE A 2 -7.89 6.92 -0.04
C ILE A 2 -8.82 5.70 -0.14
N SER A 3 -10.02 5.91 -0.70
CA SER A 3 -11.02 4.86 -0.93
C SER A 3 -11.67 5.02 -2.30
N ASP A 4 -12.01 3.89 -2.92
CA ASP A 4 -12.83 3.81 -4.12
C ASP A 4 -13.95 2.78 -3.94
N ASP A 5 -14.98 2.87 -4.78
CA ASP A 5 -16.13 1.98 -4.90
C ASP A 5 -16.05 1.09 -6.15
N GLY A 6 -14.83 0.86 -6.66
CA GLY A 6 -14.59 0.06 -7.85
C GLY A 6 -14.78 -1.44 -7.63
N SER A 7 -14.34 -2.24 -8.60
CA SER A 7 -14.50 -3.71 -8.55
C SER A 7 -13.74 -4.41 -7.43
N GLY A 8 -12.82 -3.73 -6.74
CA GLY A 8 -11.94 -4.34 -5.75
C GLY A 8 -11.16 -5.56 -6.27
N PHE A 9 -10.46 -6.25 -5.39
CA PHE A 9 -9.71 -7.47 -5.70
C PHE A 9 -9.42 -8.25 -4.41
N ASN A 10 -8.89 -9.48 -4.53
CA ASN A 10 -8.42 -10.24 -3.39
C ASN A 10 -6.96 -9.84 -3.07
N PRO A 11 -6.67 -9.27 -1.88
CA PRO A 11 -5.31 -8.84 -1.53
C PRO A 11 -4.25 -9.94 -1.60
N SER A 12 -4.63 -11.21 -1.39
CA SER A 12 -3.71 -12.35 -1.50
C SER A 12 -3.17 -12.57 -2.91
N ASP A 13 -3.83 -12.04 -3.94
CA ASP A 13 -3.36 -12.15 -5.32
C ASP A 13 -2.22 -11.17 -5.62
N LEU A 14 -2.04 -10.13 -4.79
CA LEU A 14 -0.89 -9.22 -4.88
C LEU A 14 0.42 -9.91 -4.47
N GLU A 15 0.37 -10.86 -3.53
CA GLU A 15 1.55 -11.55 -3.02
C GLU A 15 2.06 -12.64 -3.99
N LYS A 16 1.14 -13.23 -4.76
CA LYS A 16 1.45 -14.29 -5.74
C LYS A 16 2.11 -13.73 -7.00
N ASN A 17 1.78 -12.48 -7.36
CA ASN A 17 2.19 -11.85 -8.61
C ASN A 17 3.34 -10.84 -8.45
N GLN A 18 4.24 -11.03 -7.48
CA GLN A 18 5.38 -10.13 -7.24
C GLN A 18 6.33 -9.97 -8.44
N HIS A 19 6.29 -10.89 -9.41
CA HIS A 19 7.07 -10.81 -10.66
C HIS A 19 6.34 -10.08 -11.80
N GLU A 20 5.03 -9.82 -11.69
CA GLU A 20 4.29 -9.11 -12.73
C GLU A 20 4.18 -7.62 -12.39
N SER A 21 4.48 -6.78 -13.39
CA SER A 21 4.38 -5.32 -13.39
C SER A 21 3.02 -4.78 -12.93
N THR A 22 1.99 -5.62 -12.86
CA THR A 22 0.63 -5.37 -12.37
C THR A 22 0.59 -4.81 -10.95
N SER A 23 1.58 -5.10 -10.10
CA SER A 23 1.61 -4.64 -8.70
C SER A 23 2.61 -3.51 -8.41
N LEU A 24 3.33 -3.00 -9.42
CA LEU A 24 4.44 -2.05 -9.23
C LEU A 24 4.01 -0.78 -8.48
N GLY A 25 2.80 -0.26 -8.77
CA GLY A 25 2.24 0.91 -8.07
C GLY A 25 2.06 0.66 -6.57
N ILE A 26 1.53 -0.50 -6.19
CA ILE A 26 1.30 -0.86 -4.78
C ILE A 26 2.64 -1.12 -4.08
N ALA A 27 3.57 -1.80 -4.75
CA ALA A 27 4.93 -2.00 -4.23
C ALA A 27 5.62 -0.66 -3.93
N ASN A 28 5.58 0.28 -4.88
CA ASN A 28 6.15 1.62 -4.70
C ASN A 28 5.49 2.40 -3.56
N MET A 29 4.16 2.33 -3.42
CA MET A 29 3.47 2.98 -2.30
C MET A 29 3.90 2.41 -0.95
N ARG A 30 4.04 1.08 -0.85
CA ARG A 30 4.52 0.40 0.37
C ARG A 30 5.95 0.80 0.70
N GLU A 31 6.85 0.74 -0.28
CA GLU A 31 8.26 1.11 -0.12
C GLU A 31 8.41 2.55 0.38
N ARG A 32 7.72 3.50 -0.27
CA ARG A 32 7.76 4.92 0.13
C ARG A 32 7.24 5.16 1.55
N ALA A 33 6.19 4.44 1.96
CA ALA A 33 5.73 4.51 3.35
C ALA A 33 6.80 3.99 4.32
N MET A 34 7.47 2.88 3.99
CA MET A 34 8.55 2.31 4.83
C MET A 34 9.77 3.21 4.93
N LEU A 35 10.17 3.89 3.84
CA LEU A 35 11.28 4.86 3.84
C LEU A 35 11.08 6.02 4.82
N LEU A 36 9.81 6.33 5.14
CA LEU A 36 9.44 7.36 6.10
C LEU A 36 9.15 6.79 7.50
N ASN A 37 9.61 5.56 7.79
CA ASN A 37 9.28 4.80 9.00
C ASN A 37 7.77 4.69 9.24
N GLY A 38 7.00 4.67 8.15
CA GLY A 38 5.55 4.61 8.15
C GLY A 38 5.00 3.20 8.04
N GLN A 39 3.67 3.13 8.06
CA GLN A 39 2.89 1.92 7.86
C GLN A 39 2.02 2.06 6.61
N PHE A 40 1.89 0.98 5.86
CA PHE A 40 1.03 0.87 4.68
C PHE A 40 0.04 -0.28 4.89
N GLN A 41 -1.24 -0.03 4.68
CA GLN A 41 -2.28 -1.04 4.73
C GLN A 41 -3.22 -0.91 3.53
N ILE A 42 -3.59 -2.04 2.95
CA ILE A 42 -4.58 -2.13 1.89
C ILE A 42 -5.69 -3.09 2.32
N GLN A 43 -6.93 -2.70 2.08
CA GLN A 43 -8.13 -3.51 2.30
C GLN A 43 -8.91 -3.48 1.00
N SER A 44 -9.17 -4.64 0.41
CA SER A 44 -9.96 -4.76 -0.82
C SER A 44 -10.75 -6.05 -0.77
N ARG A 45 -11.92 -6.04 -1.38
CA ARG A 45 -12.72 -7.26 -1.62
C ARG A 45 -13.38 -7.13 -2.99
N PRO A 46 -13.45 -8.22 -3.80
CA PRO A 46 -14.17 -8.19 -5.07
C PRO A 46 -15.61 -7.66 -4.90
N GLY A 47 -15.99 -6.68 -5.71
CA GLY A 47 -17.28 -5.98 -5.72
C GLY A 47 -17.49 -4.95 -4.61
N GLN A 48 -16.48 -4.64 -3.78
CA GLN A 48 -16.61 -3.75 -2.60
C GLN A 48 -15.63 -2.58 -2.62
N GLY A 49 -14.93 -2.35 -3.72
CA GLY A 49 -13.91 -1.31 -3.83
C GLY A 49 -12.63 -1.62 -3.06
N THR A 50 -11.81 -0.59 -2.87
CA THR A 50 -10.50 -0.66 -2.20
C THR A 50 -10.30 0.52 -1.26
N VAL A 51 -9.65 0.27 -0.12
CA VAL A 51 -9.22 1.28 0.85
C VAL A 51 -7.72 1.15 1.08
N ILE A 52 -6.99 2.26 0.96
CA ILE A 52 -5.56 2.37 1.23
C ILE A 52 -5.33 3.35 2.39
N ARG A 53 -4.57 2.89 3.38
CA ARG A 53 -4.14 3.70 4.54
C ARG A 53 -2.62 3.78 4.61
N VAL A 54 -2.13 4.99 4.78
CA VAL A 54 -0.72 5.29 5.08
C VAL A 54 -0.67 6.05 6.40
N LYS A 55 0.19 5.61 7.31
CA LYS A 55 0.46 6.30 8.59
C LYS A 55 1.93 6.64 8.65
N ILE A 56 2.27 7.92 8.78
CA ILE A 56 3.65 8.40 8.91
C ILE A 56 3.84 8.99 10.30
N PRO A 57 4.91 8.65 11.05
CA PRO A 57 5.24 9.30 12.30
C PRO A 57 5.54 10.80 12.09
N LEU A 58 4.99 11.67 12.94
CA LEU A 58 5.19 13.12 12.88
C LEU A 58 6.62 13.55 13.27
N HIS A 59 7.34 12.73 14.01
CA HIS A 59 8.69 13.00 14.49
C HIS A 59 9.64 11.99 13.85
N GLY A 60 10.10 12.31 12.63
CA GLY A 60 11.07 11.47 11.93
C GLY A 60 12.45 11.57 12.60
N VAL A 61 13.00 10.46 13.06
CA VAL A 61 14.42 10.36 13.40
C VAL A 61 15.19 10.38 12.08
N TRP A 62 15.54 11.57 11.60
CA TRP A 62 16.45 11.73 10.47
C TRP A 62 17.88 11.52 10.96
N SER A 63 18.34 10.27 11.08
CA SER A 63 19.77 10.02 11.17
C SER A 63 20.35 10.09 9.75
N LYS A 64 20.97 11.23 9.42
CA LYS A 64 21.91 11.34 8.30
C LYS A 64 23.03 10.32 8.55
N ALA A 65 23.19 9.36 7.64
CA ALA A 65 24.49 8.77 7.35
C ALA A 65 25.22 9.68 6.36
#